data_AF-A0ABD6QJ92-F1
#
_entry.id   AF-A0ABD6QJ92-F1
#
_cell.length_a   1.000
_cell.length_b   1.000
_cell.length_c   1.000
_cell.angle_alpha   90.00
_cell.angle_beta   90.00
_cell.angle_gamma   90.00
#
_symmetry.space_group_name_H-M   'P 1'
#
loop_
_entity.id
_entity.type
_entity.pdbx_description
1 polymer ?
#
loop_
_entity_poly.entity_id
_entity_poly.type
_entity_poly.pdbx_seq_one_letter_code
_entity_poly.pdbx_strand_id
1 'polypeptide(L)'
;MQVAAAREAINQLEKASRMLGEIVEVNTFIPDVDAIRDAWDATLREHFKIYAVDGTDAIEALRREALRIAPAKVNGQGSRDCAIWLTVLRIAKEGRVVYLVTNNSKDFGEAPDLKIDLRGEADANGVDVKYVNSLHGLLAEISDGPLDTLSSDLLDAPRVLGDAVRIQVLDYLQSLDDSVTRDEIQDATVSFADVHIVASYKVTDFTVVSVKFNFAIGSDDPQVHSVSGQAEAFVKFDNEFSAFRIADPSDLRITVDQAAVAAKNGDE
;
A
#
# COMPACT_ATOMS: atom_id res chain seq x y z
N MET A 1 -19.53 -5.80 2.71
CA MET A 1 -19.44 -6.59 3.96
C MET A 1 -18.55 -5.90 4.98
N GLN A 2 -17.29 -5.59 4.65
CA GLN A 2 -16.34 -4.91 5.55
C GLN A 2 -16.82 -3.55 6.11
N VAL A 3 -17.46 -2.69 5.29
CA VAL A 3 -17.96 -1.38 5.77
C VAL A 3 -19.07 -1.51 6.82
N ALA A 4 -19.91 -2.55 6.73
CA ALA A 4 -20.98 -2.75 7.70
C ALA A 4 -20.42 -3.19 9.07
N ALA A 5 -19.46 -4.12 9.06
CA ALA A 5 -18.75 -4.54 10.27
C ALA A 5 -17.98 -3.38 10.92
N ALA A 6 -17.30 -2.54 10.13
CA ALA A 6 -16.61 -1.35 10.64
C ALA A 6 -17.57 -0.36 11.32
N ARG A 7 -18.75 -0.11 10.72
CA ARG A 7 -19.78 0.74 11.32
C ARG A 7 -20.31 0.15 12.63
N GLU A 8 -20.50 -1.16 12.68
CA GLU A 8 -20.95 -1.85 13.90
C GLU A 8 -19.92 -1.75 15.02
N ALA A 9 -18.65 -2.00 14.73
CA ALA A 9 -17.55 -1.88 15.69
C ALA A 9 -17.44 -0.45 16.28
N ILE A 10 -17.54 0.58 15.43
CA ILE A 10 -17.54 1.98 15.88
C ILE A 10 -18.74 2.28 16.78
N ASN A 11 -19.94 1.81 16.43
CA ASN A 11 -21.12 1.99 17.27
C ASN A 11 -20.96 1.33 18.65
N GLN A 12 -20.33 0.14 18.70
CA GLN A 12 -20.02 -0.53 19.96
C GLN A 12 -19.00 0.26 20.79
N LEU A 13 -17.96 0.80 20.15
CA LEU A 13 -16.96 1.68 20.77
C LEU A 13 -17.60 2.96 21.34
N GLU A 14 -18.47 3.62 20.58
CA GLU A 14 -19.20 4.81 21.05
C GLU A 14 -20.05 4.48 22.28
N LYS A 15 -20.74 3.33 22.26
CA LYS A 15 -21.55 2.87 23.38
C LYS A 15 -20.68 2.60 24.61
N ALA A 16 -19.56 1.90 24.44
CA ALA A 16 -18.62 1.61 25.53
C ALA A 16 -18.01 2.90 26.10
N SER A 17 -17.62 3.85 25.25
CA SER A 17 -17.07 5.14 25.68
C SER A 17 -18.09 5.97 26.45
N ARG A 18 -19.37 5.99 26.04
CA ARG A 18 -20.45 6.64 26.82
C ARG A 18 -20.60 6.02 28.20
N MET A 19 -20.58 4.69 28.30
CA MET A 19 -20.67 3.98 29.59
C MET A 19 -19.46 4.28 30.48
N LEU A 20 -18.26 4.38 29.91
CA LEU A 20 -17.05 4.73 30.65
C LEU A 20 -17.08 6.19 31.13
N GLY A 21 -17.66 7.08 30.31
CA GLY A 21 -17.92 8.49 30.61
C GLY A 21 -18.80 8.73 31.84
N GLU A 22 -19.64 7.75 32.22
CA GLU A 22 -20.45 7.81 33.44
C GLU A 22 -19.62 7.58 34.71
N ILE A 23 -18.47 6.90 34.59
CA ILE A 23 -17.61 6.51 35.72
C ILE A 23 -16.41 7.45 35.83
N VAL A 24 -15.83 7.83 34.70
CA VAL A 24 -14.67 8.70 34.60
C VAL A 24 -14.94 9.73 33.51
N GLU A 25 -14.62 11.00 33.76
CA GLU A 25 -14.78 12.07 32.77
C GLU A 25 -13.75 11.88 31.64
N VAL A 26 -14.11 11.06 30.65
CA VAL A 26 -13.29 10.73 29.49
C VAL A 26 -13.99 11.27 28.24
N ASN A 27 -13.48 12.36 27.70
CA ASN A 27 -13.85 12.84 26.36
C ASN A 27 -12.95 12.17 25.31
N THR A 28 -13.23 10.90 24.99
CA THR A 28 -12.58 10.23 23.85
C THR A 28 -13.40 10.49 22.59
N PHE A 29 -12.81 11.17 21.62
CA PHE A 29 -13.39 11.28 20.29
C PHE A 29 -13.19 9.96 19.53
N ILE A 30 -14.29 9.31 19.15
CA ILE A 30 -14.27 8.12 18.29
C ILE A 30 -14.73 8.58 16.91
N PRO A 31 -13.85 8.59 15.89
CA PRO A 31 -14.23 8.97 14.55
C PRO A 31 -15.18 7.92 13.96
N ASP A 32 -16.22 8.37 13.28
CA ASP A 32 -17.05 7.46 12.48
C ASP A 32 -16.32 7.00 11.20
N VAL A 33 -16.85 5.97 10.53
CA VAL A 33 -16.24 5.41 9.30
C VAL A 33 -16.11 6.48 8.21
N ASP A 34 -17.09 7.39 8.12
CA ASP A 34 -17.09 8.43 7.11
C ASP A 34 -16.00 9.47 7.44
N ALA A 35 -15.77 9.81 8.71
CA ALA A 35 -14.68 10.67 9.16
C ALA A 35 -13.30 10.06 8.90
N ILE A 36 -13.12 8.76 9.11
CA ILE A 36 -11.87 8.05 8.75
C ILE A 36 -11.66 8.10 7.24
N ARG A 37 -12.69 7.78 6.45
CA ARG A 37 -12.62 7.82 4.99
C ARG A 37 -12.28 9.23 4.50
N ASP A 38 -12.93 10.25 5.04
CA ASP A 38 -12.77 11.63 4.62
C ASP A 38 -11.38 12.17 5.02
N ALA A 39 -10.85 11.77 6.18
CA ALA A 39 -9.46 12.03 6.56
C ALA A 39 -8.47 11.38 5.58
N TRP A 40 -8.71 10.12 5.21
CA TRP A 40 -7.84 9.42 4.26
C TRP A 40 -7.93 10.01 2.84
N ASP A 41 -9.12 10.36 2.36
CA ASP A 41 -9.32 11.05 1.08
C ASP A 41 -8.65 12.43 1.09
N ALA A 42 -8.70 13.15 2.21
CA ALA A 42 -8.00 14.41 2.38
C ALA A 42 -6.46 14.23 2.27
N THR A 43 -5.89 13.25 2.97
CA THR A 43 -4.46 12.92 2.87
C THR A 43 -4.06 12.51 1.45
N LEU A 44 -4.86 11.69 0.78
CA LEU A 44 -4.60 11.32 -0.62
C LEU A 44 -4.64 12.54 -1.54
N ARG A 45 -5.59 13.46 -1.36
CA ARG A 45 -5.69 14.70 -2.16
C ARG A 45 -4.60 15.71 -1.86
N GLU A 46 -4.03 15.68 -0.66
CA GLU A 46 -2.88 16.52 -0.29
C GLU A 46 -1.63 16.09 -1.07
N HIS A 47 -1.41 14.78 -1.23
CA HIS A 47 -0.21 14.25 -1.88
C HIS A 47 -0.39 13.97 -3.38
N PHE A 48 -1.62 13.72 -3.84
CA PHE A 48 -1.91 13.36 -5.24
C PHE A 48 -2.83 14.37 -5.91
N LYS A 49 -2.44 14.76 -7.13
CA LYS A 49 -3.34 15.46 -8.04
C LYS A 49 -4.28 14.44 -8.70
N ILE A 50 -5.57 14.54 -8.38
CA ILE A 50 -6.60 13.71 -9.01
C ILE A 50 -6.99 14.33 -10.36
N TYR A 51 -6.81 13.56 -11.43
CA TYR A 51 -7.30 13.91 -12.75
C TYR A 51 -8.70 13.34 -12.95
N ALA A 52 -9.69 14.23 -13.05
CA ALA A 52 -11.04 13.82 -13.42
C ALA A 52 -11.04 13.24 -14.84
N VAL A 53 -11.89 12.21 -15.04
CA VAL A 53 -12.17 11.66 -16.36
C VAL A 53 -12.99 12.69 -17.12
N ASP A 54 -12.49 13.12 -18.28
CA ASP A 54 -13.21 14.05 -19.14
C ASP A 54 -14.46 13.36 -19.73
N GLY A 55 -15.54 14.10 -19.95
CA GLY A 55 -16.76 13.56 -20.54
C GLY A 55 -16.51 12.91 -21.91
N THR A 56 -15.63 13.48 -22.72
CA THR A 56 -15.26 12.88 -24.02
C THR A 56 -14.44 11.61 -23.85
N ASP A 57 -13.54 11.58 -22.86
CA ASP A 57 -12.75 10.39 -22.54
C ASP A 57 -13.66 9.25 -22.04
N ALA A 58 -14.68 9.58 -21.24
CA ALA A 58 -15.65 8.59 -20.74
C ALA A 58 -16.49 7.97 -21.88
N ILE A 59 -16.99 8.79 -22.81
CA ILE A 59 -17.76 8.31 -23.97
C ILE A 59 -16.88 7.43 -24.85
N GLU A 60 -15.65 7.87 -25.13
CA GLU A 60 -14.70 7.10 -25.93
C GLU A 60 -14.29 5.79 -25.22
N ALA A 61 -14.11 5.80 -23.91
CA ALA A 61 -13.82 4.60 -23.13
C ALA A 61 -14.93 3.54 -23.24
N LEU A 62 -16.20 3.96 -23.17
CA LEU A 62 -17.35 3.07 -23.38
C LEU A 62 -17.41 2.58 -24.83
N ARG A 63 -17.12 3.45 -25.81
CA ARG A 63 -17.04 3.05 -27.22
C ARG A 63 -15.97 1.98 -27.44
N ARG A 64 -14.78 2.15 -26.84
CA ARG A 64 -13.69 1.16 -26.90
C ARG A 64 -14.07 -0.15 -26.25
N GLU A 65 -14.75 -0.12 -25.11
CA GLU A 65 -15.25 -1.32 -24.46
C GLU A 65 -16.24 -2.08 -25.36
N ALA A 66 -17.21 -1.38 -25.95
CA ALA A 66 -18.20 -1.97 -26.87
C ALA A 66 -17.55 -2.56 -28.13
N LEU A 67 -16.50 -1.92 -28.64
CA LEU A 67 -15.76 -2.35 -29.83
C LEU A 67 -14.55 -3.25 -29.52
N ARG A 68 -14.30 -3.55 -28.24
CA ARG A 68 -13.17 -4.38 -27.77
C ARG A 68 -11.80 -3.84 -28.23
N ILE A 69 -11.65 -2.53 -28.19
CA ILE A 69 -10.40 -1.82 -28.53
C ILE A 69 -9.55 -1.72 -27.27
N ALA A 70 -8.26 -2.05 -27.38
CA ALA A 70 -7.33 -1.97 -26.26
C ALA A 70 -7.34 -0.59 -25.56
N PRO A 71 -7.18 -0.54 -24.22
CA PRO A 71 -6.94 -1.66 -23.31
C PRO A 71 -8.19 -2.47 -22.90
N ALA A 72 -9.35 -2.25 -23.52
CA ALA A 72 -10.52 -3.09 -23.25
C ALA A 72 -10.29 -4.56 -23.65
N LYS A 73 -10.86 -5.45 -22.85
CA LYS A 73 -10.82 -6.90 -23.02
C LYS A 73 -11.81 -7.38 -24.07
N VAL A 74 -11.52 -8.55 -24.64
CA VAL A 74 -12.39 -9.22 -25.62
C VAL A 74 -13.76 -9.58 -25.04
N ASN A 75 -13.87 -9.76 -23.72
CA ASN A 75 -15.13 -10.07 -23.04
C ASN A 75 -16.04 -8.83 -22.83
N GLY A 76 -15.67 -7.65 -23.35
CA GLY A 76 -16.48 -6.44 -23.22
C GLY A 76 -16.34 -5.76 -21.85
N GLN A 77 -15.19 -5.90 -21.20
CA GLN A 77 -14.84 -5.19 -19.97
C GLN A 77 -13.59 -4.36 -20.19
N GLY A 78 -13.45 -3.20 -19.53
CA GLY A 78 -12.21 -2.43 -19.51
C GLY A 78 -12.37 -0.94 -19.86
N SER A 79 -13.59 -0.42 -19.81
CA SER A 79 -13.86 1.02 -19.88
C SER A 79 -13.03 1.83 -18.88
N ARG A 80 -12.82 1.33 -17.65
CA ARG A 80 -11.91 1.97 -16.68
C ARG A 80 -10.48 2.11 -17.21
N ASP A 81 -9.92 1.03 -17.73
CA ASP A 81 -8.55 1.03 -18.25
C ASP A 81 -8.44 1.91 -19.49
N CYS A 82 -9.49 1.95 -20.32
CA CYS A 82 -9.58 2.86 -21.46
C CYS A 82 -9.61 4.32 -21.01
N ALA A 83 -10.39 4.66 -19.98
CA ALA A 83 -10.46 6.01 -19.44
C ALA A 83 -9.11 6.44 -18.84
N ILE A 84 -8.40 5.53 -18.17
CA ILE A 84 -7.03 5.77 -17.68
C ILE A 84 -6.09 6.07 -18.85
N TRP A 85 -6.11 5.24 -19.89
CA TRP A 85 -5.27 5.41 -21.07
C TRP A 85 -5.51 6.74 -21.79
N LEU A 86 -6.79 7.10 -22.01
CA LEU A 86 -7.16 8.37 -22.63
C LEU A 86 -6.72 9.57 -21.78
N THR A 87 -6.86 9.46 -20.45
CA THR A 87 -6.37 10.47 -19.51
C THR A 87 -4.84 10.62 -19.59
N VAL A 88 -4.10 9.51 -19.68
CA VAL A 88 -2.64 9.50 -19.86
C VAL A 88 -2.24 10.24 -21.13
N LEU A 89 -2.88 9.93 -22.27
CA LEU A 89 -2.61 10.60 -23.54
C LEU A 89 -2.90 12.10 -23.45
N ARG A 90 -4.01 12.49 -22.83
CA ARG A 90 -4.40 13.89 -22.65
C ARG A 90 -3.39 14.66 -21.79
N ILE A 91 -2.93 14.07 -20.68
CA ILE A 91 -1.91 14.68 -19.81
C ILE A 91 -0.58 14.79 -20.55
N ALA A 92 -0.18 13.76 -21.30
CA ALA A 92 1.07 13.77 -22.06
C ALA A 92 1.07 14.84 -23.17
N LYS A 93 -0.10 15.11 -23.79
CA LYS A 93 -0.28 16.21 -24.75
C LYS A 93 -0.03 17.60 -24.16
N GLU A 94 -0.08 17.76 -22.84
CA GLU A 94 0.32 19.01 -22.17
C GLU A 94 1.85 19.21 -22.14
N GLY A 95 2.62 18.32 -22.78
CA GLY A 95 4.09 18.36 -22.80
C GLY A 95 4.75 17.75 -21.56
N ARG A 96 4.01 16.93 -20.80
CA ARG A 96 4.50 16.26 -19.61
C ARG A 96 4.99 14.86 -19.97
N VAL A 97 6.09 14.43 -19.33
CA VAL A 97 6.46 13.00 -19.33
C VAL A 97 5.49 12.26 -18.42
N VAL A 98 4.83 11.23 -18.96
CA VAL A 98 3.87 10.43 -18.19
C VAL A 98 4.41 9.02 -17.99
N TYR A 99 4.52 8.63 -16.73
CA TYR A 99 4.81 7.26 -16.32
C TYR A 99 3.48 6.55 -16.01
N LEU A 100 3.06 5.65 -16.88
CA LEU A 100 1.94 4.76 -16.62
C LEU A 100 2.44 3.61 -15.74
N VAL A 101 2.00 3.57 -14.48
CA VAL A 101 2.37 2.51 -13.53
C VAL A 101 1.21 1.56 -13.34
N THR A 102 1.34 0.32 -13.81
CA THR A 102 0.32 -0.72 -13.64
C THR A 102 0.92 -2.11 -13.78
N ASN A 103 0.47 -3.06 -12.97
CA ASN A 103 0.83 -4.48 -13.12
C ASN A 103 -0.10 -5.22 -14.09
N ASN A 104 -1.03 -4.53 -14.75
CA ASN A 104 -1.98 -5.12 -15.70
C ASN A 104 -1.33 -5.36 -17.07
N SER A 105 -0.38 -6.30 -17.10
CA SER A 105 0.40 -6.58 -18.31
C SER A 105 -0.43 -7.15 -19.46
N LYS A 106 -1.53 -7.84 -19.13
CA LYS A 106 -2.43 -8.43 -20.13
C LYS A 106 -3.12 -7.38 -20.97
N ASP A 107 -3.48 -6.25 -20.38
CA ASP A 107 -4.29 -5.23 -21.06
C ASP A 107 -3.41 -4.15 -21.69
N PHE A 108 -2.30 -3.77 -21.03
CA PHE A 108 -1.41 -2.68 -21.47
C PHE A 108 -0.12 -3.12 -22.18
N GLY A 109 0.33 -4.37 -22.02
CA GLY A 109 1.59 -4.88 -22.57
C GLY A 109 2.57 -5.33 -21.49
N GLU A 110 3.79 -5.66 -21.87
CA GLU A 110 4.83 -6.08 -20.93
C GLU A 110 5.86 -4.96 -20.77
N ALA A 111 5.91 -4.34 -19.58
CA ALA A 111 6.81 -3.21 -19.34
C ALA A 111 8.27 -3.60 -19.64
N PRO A 112 9.06 -2.74 -20.32
CA PRO A 112 8.78 -1.32 -20.60
C PRO A 112 7.90 -1.08 -21.85
N ASP A 113 7.51 -2.13 -22.55
CA ASP A 113 6.83 -2.04 -23.84
C ASP A 113 5.31 -2.06 -23.69
N LEU A 114 4.68 -1.00 -24.20
CA LEU A 114 3.23 -0.98 -24.40
C LEU A 114 2.84 -1.95 -25.52
N LYS A 115 1.61 -2.45 -25.48
CA LYS A 115 1.02 -3.14 -26.64
C LYS A 115 1.16 -2.29 -27.89
N ILE A 116 1.40 -2.96 -29.01
CA ILE A 116 1.64 -2.30 -30.31
C ILE A 116 0.56 -1.27 -30.68
N ASP A 117 -0.71 -1.57 -30.39
CA ASP A 117 -1.82 -0.64 -30.67
C ASP A 117 -1.77 0.61 -29.79
N LEU A 118 -1.43 0.46 -28.50
CA LEU A 118 -1.31 1.59 -27.56
C LEU A 118 -0.04 2.41 -27.85
N ARG A 119 1.08 1.74 -28.18
CA ARG A 119 2.29 2.43 -28.63
C ARG A 119 2.03 3.23 -29.90
N GLY A 120 1.42 2.62 -30.90
CA GLY A 120 1.06 3.30 -32.15
C GLY A 120 0.10 4.48 -31.93
N GLU A 121 -0.81 4.38 -30.97
CA GLU A 121 -1.66 5.50 -30.58
C GLU A 121 -0.87 6.64 -29.91
N ALA A 122 0.05 6.34 -28.99
CA ALA A 122 0.92 7.34 -28.38
C ALA A 122 1.78 8.06 -29.43
N ASP A 123 2.38 7.29 -30.35
CA ASP A 123 3.20 7.81 -31.45
C ASP A 123 2.39 8.70 -32.40
N ALA A 124 1.17 8.28 -32.77
CA ALA A 124 0.26 9.06 -33.61
C ALA A 124 -0.19 10.38 -32.95
N ASN A 125 -0.20 10.42 -31.62
CA ASN A 125 -0.48 11.63 -30.84
C ASN A 125 0.79 12.46 -30.55
N GLY A 126 1.97 11.98 -30.95
CA GLY A 126 3.25 12.64 -30.70
C GLY A 126 3.60 12.77 -29.22
N VAL A 127 3.17 11.81 -28.38
CA VAL A 127 3.38 11.83 -26.93
C VAL A 127 4.30 10.70 -26.48
N ASP A 128 5.14 10.98 -25.49
CA ASP A 128 6.00 9.98 -24.86
C ASP A 128 5.34 9.48 -23.56
N VAL A 129 5.00 8.20 -23.55
CA VAL A 129 4.44 7.50 -22.39
C VAL A 129 5.38 6.36 -22.03
N LYS A 130 5.93 6.43 -20.81
CA LYS A 130 6.77 5.39 -20.22
C LYS A 130 5.90 4.42 -19.45
N TYR A 131 6.04 3.12 -19.72
CA TYR A 131 5.27 2.10 -19.05
C TYR A 131 6.13 1.37 -18.02
N VAL A 132 5.63 1.28 -16.80
CA VAL A 132 6.32 0.67 -15.66
C VAL A 132 5.37 -0.27 -14.93
N ASN A 133 5.85 -1.45 -14.53
CA ASN A 133 5.00 -2.50 -13.96
C ASN A 133 4.97 -2.56 -12.43
N SER A 134 5.74 -1.71 -11.75
CA SER A 134 5.89 -1.74 -10.30
C SER A 134 6.30 -0.39 -9.75
N LEU A 135 6.06 -0.19 -8.45
CA LEU A 135 6.53 1.00 -7.74
C LEU A 135 8.06 1.08 -7.71
N HIS A 136 8.75 -0.07 -7.59
CA HIS A 136 10.21 -0.15 -7.70
C HIS A 136 10.73 0.36 -9.04
N GLY A 137 10.07 -0.05 -10.13
CA GLY A 137 10.41 0.46 -11.46
C GLY A 137 10.20 1.97 -11.57
N LEU A 138 9.12 2.50 -10.94
CA LEU A 138 8.85 3.94 -10.97
C LEU A 138 9.95 4.67 -10.21
N LEU A 139 10.26 4.21 -9.00
CA LEU A 139 11.30 4.79 -8.16
C LEU A 139 12.66 4.77 -8.86
N ALA A 140 13.01 3.67 -9.54
CA ALA A 140 14.24 3.57 -10.32
C ALA A 140 14.32 4.59 -11.47
N GLU A 141 13.18 4.91 -12.10
CA GLU A 141 13.10 5.88 -13.20
C GLU A 141 13.13 7.34 -12.74
N ILE A 142 12.60 7.63 -11.55
CA ILE A 142 12.49 9.02 -11.03
C ILE A 142 13.59 9.38 -10.04
N SER A 143 14.32 8.40 -9.51
CA SER A 143 15.47 8.65 -8.63
C SER A 143 16.71 9.01 -9.43
N ASP A 144 17.72 9.56 -8.75
CA ASP A 144 19.07 9.79 -9.32
C ASP A 144 19.85 8.47 -9.56
N GLY A 145 19.14 7.37 -9.83
CA GLY A 145 19.65 6.01 -9.85
C GLY A 145 19.63 5.32 -8.47
N PRO A 146 19.85 4.00 -8.43
CA PRO A 146 20.06 3.30 -7.18
C PRO A 146 21.33 3.82 -6.51
N LEU A 147 21.24 4.17 -5.24
CA LEU A 147 22.45 4.36 -4.44
C LEU A 147 23.07 2.98 -4.26
N ASP A 148 24.34 2.83 -4.68
CA ASP A 148 25.14 1.64 -4.37
C ASP A 148 24.93 1.38 -2.88
N THR A 149 24.29 0.23 -2.62
CA THR A 149 23.61 -0.10 -1.37
C THR A 149 24.36 0.50 -0.20
N LEU A 150 23.70 1.44 0.48
CA LEU A 150 24.10 1.88 1.81
C LEU A 150 24.59 0.65 2.56
N SER A 151 25.89 0.55 2.82
CA SER A 151 26.46 -0.56 3.61
C SER A 151 26.02 -0.48 5.07
N SER A 152 25.10 0.42 5.39
CA SER A 152 24.40 0.46 6.65
C SER A 152 23.35 -0.63 6.61
N ASP A 153 23.64 -1.75 7.28
CA ASP A 153 22.59 -2.58 7.83
C ASP A 153 21.56 -1.68 8.52
N LEU A 154 20.28 -2.07 8.50
CA LEU A 154 19.25 -1.42 9.30
C LEU A 154 19.55 -1.75 10.78
N LEU A 155 20.55 -1.07 11.35
CA LEU A 155 21.16 -1.37 12.66
C LEU A 155 20.15 -1.36 13.83
N ASP A 156 18.95 -0.83 13.60
CA ASP A 156 17.89 -0.71 14.58
C ASP A 156 16.51 -1.01 13.96
N ALA A 157 16.39 -2.18 13.33
CA ALA A 157 15.13 -2.69 12.80
C ALA A 157 13.98 -2.65 13.83
N PRO A 158 14.17 -3.01 15.12
CA PRO A 158 13.09 -2.95 16.10
C PRO A 158 12.49 -1.54 16.28
N ARG A 159 13.33 -0.49 16.37
CA ARG A 159 12.83 0.88 16.49
C ARG A 159 12.13 1.38 15.23
N VAL A 160 12.60 0.96 14.06
CA VAL A 160 12.11 1.46 12.76
C VAL A 160 10.84 0.72 12.32
N LEU A 161 10.78 -0.60 12.51
CA LEU A 161 9.76 -1.48 11.94
C LEU A 161 8.81 -2.08 13.00
N GLY A 162 9.17 -2.04 14.29
CA GLY A 162 8.45 -2.74 15.36
C GLY A 162 6.96 -2.44 15.40
N ASP A 163 6.60 -1.16 15.46
CA ASP A 163 5.20 -0.74 15.59
C ASP A 163 4.41 -1.00 14.31
N ALA A 164 5.02 -0.78 13.13
CA ALA A 164 4.41 -1.10 11.85
C ALA A 164 4.08 -2.60 11.72
N VAL A 165 5.01 -3.47 12.15
CA VAL A 165 4.81 -4.93 12.15
C VAL A 165 3.70 -5.34 13.12
N ARG A 166 3.66 -4.77 14.34
CA ARG A 166 2.57 -5.04 15.30
C ARG A 166 1.21 -4.69 14.74
N ILE A 167 1.08 -3.50 14.13
CA ILE A 167 -0.18 -3.02 13.57
C ILE A 167 -0.62 -3.93 12.41
N GLN A 168 0.26 -4.25 11.46
CA GLN A 168 -0.08 -5.13 10.34
C GLN A 168 -0.43 -6.55 10.78
N VAL A 169 0.23 -7.09 11.81
CA VAL A 169 -0.10 -8.41 12.36
C VAL A 169 -1.42 -8.39 13.11
N LEU A 170 -1.72 -7.33 13.87
CA LEU A 170 -3.02 -7.16 14.52
C LEU A 170 -4.15 -7.13 13.48
N ASP A 171 -4.00 -6.32 12.42
CA ASP A 171 -4.97 -6.23 11.33
C ASP A 171 -5.17 -7.59 10.65
N TYR A 172 -4.10 -8.34 10.45
CA TYR A 172 -4.16 -9.70 9.90
C TYR A 172 -4.91 -10.66 10.84
N LEU A 173 -4.58 -10.69 12.12
CA LEU A 173 -5.20 -11.58 13.09
C LEU A 173 -6.68 -11.27 13.27
N GLN A 174 -7.05 -10.00 13.37
CA GLN A 174 -8.45 -9.56 13.43
C GLN A 174 -9.24 -9.94 12.18
N SER A 175 -8.58 -10.08 11.02
CA SER A 175 -9.24 -10.58 9.81
C SER A 175 -9.55 -12.08 9.84
N LEU A 176 -8.89 -12.84 10.73
CA LEU A 176 -9.07 -14.28 10.92
C LEU A 176 -9.95 -14.61 12.12
N ASP A 177 -9.74 -13.89 13.24
CA ASP A 177 -10.40 -14.11 14.52
C ASP A 177 -10.58 -12.79 15.27
N ASP A 178 -11.82 -12.49 15.64
CA ASP A 178 -12.19 -11.28 16.38
C ASP A 178 -11.72 -11.32 17.85
N SER A 179 -11.25 -12.49 18.35
CA SER A 179 -10.86 -12.63 19.77
C SER A 179 -9.48 -12.07 20.11
N VAL A 180 -8.62 -11.82 19.13
CA VAL A 180 -7.25 -11.31 19.40
C VAL A 180 -7.33 -9.86 19.85
N THR A 181 -6.92 -9.60 21.09
CA THR A 181 -6.97 -8.25 21.65
C THR A 181 -5.77 -7.42 21.20
N ARG A 182 -5.98 -6.11 21.08
CA ARG A 182 -4.90 -5.15 20.78
C ARG A 182 -3.79 -5.19 21.83
N ASP A 183 -4.18 -5.36 23.10
CA ASP A 183 -3.26 -5.33 24.24
C ASP A 183 -2.27 -6.50 24.17
N GLU A 184 -2.74 -7.70 23.78
CA GLU A 184 -1.88 -8.88 23.59
C GLU A 184 -0.77 -8.64 22.56
N ILE A 185 -1.07 -7.98 21.44
CA ILE A 185 -0.10 -7.72 20.37
C ILE A 185 0.77 -6.50 20.68
N GLN A 186 0.23 -5.50 21.37
CA GLN A 186 0.95 -4.28 21.69
C GLN A 186 2.11 -4.55 22.67
N ASP A 187 1.90 -5.42 23.65
CA ASP A 187 2.93 -5.80 24.63
C ASP A 187 3.84 -6.93 24.13
N ALA A 188 3.52 -7.52 22.98
CA ALA A 188 4.33 -8.59 22.41
C ALA A 188 5.71 -8.10 21.93
N THR A 189 6.70 -8.95 22.13
CA THR A 189 8.06 -8.74 21.63
C THR A 189 8.10 -9.07 20.14
N VAL A 190 8.56 -8.12 19.33
CA VAL A 190 8.82 -8.35 17.91
C VAL A 190 10.31 -8.59 17.73
N SER A 191 10.63 -9.76 17.19
CA SER A 191 11.98 -10.14 16.78
C SER A 191 12.10 -10.09 15.27
N PHE A 192 13.31 -9.76 14.80
CA PHE A 192 13.63 -9.60 13.39
C PHE A 192 14.82 -10.49 13.03
N ALA A 193 14.77 -11.10 11.86
CA ALA A 193 15.85 -11.88 11.28
C ALA A 193 15.99 -11.57 9.78
N ASP A 194 17.18 -11.83 9.23
CA ASP A 194 17.47 -11.67 7.79
C ASP A 194 17.08 -10.31 7.22
N VAL A 195 17.26 -9.24 8.00
CA VAL A 195 16.96 -7.87 7.58
C VAL A 195 17.99 -7.44 6.54
N HIS A 196 17.56 -7.24 5.30
CA HIS A 196 18.44 -6.78 4.23
C HIS A 196 17.76 -5.74 3.36
N ILE A 197 18.56 -4.76 2.93
CA ILE A 197 18.15 -3.73 1.98
C ILE A 197 18.09 -4.36 0.59
N VAL A 198 16.92 -4.29 -0.05
CA VAL A 198 16.70 -4.77 -1.41
C VAL A 198 17.08 -3.70 -2.43
N ALA A 199 16.71 -2.45 -2.16
CA ALA A 199 16.96 -1.32 -3.05
C ALA A 199 16.97 -0.01 -2.27
N SER A 200 17.66 1.00 -2.79
CA SER A 200 17.69 2.36 -2.24
C SER A 200 17.56 3.37 -3.37
N TYR A 201 16.58 4.27 -3.25
CA TYR A 201 16.22 5.25 -4.26
C TYR A 201 16.36 6.65 -3.69
N LYS A 202 17.31 7.44 -4.21
CA LYS A 202 17.44 8.83 -3.79
C LYS A 202 16.35 9.68 -4.45
N VAL A 203 15.45 10.21 -3.63
CA VAL A 203 14.35 11.08 -4.08
C VAL A 203 14.58 12.44 -3.43
N THR A 204 15.05 13.40 -4.22
CA THR A 204 15.38 14.77 -3.78
C THR A 204 16.34 14.81 -2.59
N ASP A 205 15.80 15.03 -1.41
CA ASP A 205 16.46 15.27 -0.12
C ASP A 205 16.45 14.04 0.79
N PHE A 206 15.68 13.00 0.47
CA PHE A 206 15.63 11.75 1.23
C PHE A 206 15.94 10.54 0.35
N THR A 207 16.11 9.39 0.99
CA THR A 207 16.31 8.11 0.32
C THR A 207 15.18 7.17 0.72
N VAL A 208 14.46 6.62 -0.26
CA VAL A 208 13.50 5.54 -0.04
C VAL A 208 14.24 4.22 -0.08
N VAL A 209 14.20 3.46 1.00
CA VAL A 209 14.87 2.18 1.13
C VAL A 209 13.83 1.08 1.17
N SER A 210 13.93 0.12 0.26
CA SER A 210 13.14 -1.11 0.34
C SER A 210 13.91 -2.14 1.16
N VAL A 211 13.25 -2.69 2.17
CA VAL A 211 13.83 -3.66 3.11
C VAL A 211 12.99 -4.92 3.10
N LYS A 212 13.64 -6.08 3.08
CA LYS A 212 13.02 -7.39 3.32
C LYS A 212 13.55 -7.99 4.61
N PHE A 213 12.67 -8.64 5.34
CA PHE A 213 13.01 -9.23 6.63
C PHE A 213 12.05 -10.36 7.02
N ASN A 214 12.53 -11.24 7.89
CA ASN A 214 11.71 -12.18 8.63
C ASN A 214 11.34 -11.55 9.98
N PHE A 215 10.12 -11.80 10.44
CA PHE A 215 9.67 -11.35 11.75
C PHE A 215 9.04 -12.49 12.54
N ALA A 216 9.11 -12.38 13.87
CA ALA A 216 8.30 -13.18 14.78
C ALA A 216 7.82 -12.31 15.94
N ILE A 217 6.51 -12.32 16.17
CA ILE A 217 5.83 -11.73 17.31
C ILE A 217 5.54 -12.85 18.30
N GLY A 218 5.92 -12.65 19.56
CA GLY A 218 5.60 -13.56 20.65
C GLY A 218 5.55 -12.84 22.00
N SER A 219 4.89 -13.47 22.96
CA SER A 219 4.91 -13.07 24.36
C SER A 219 5.50 -14.20 25.20
N ASP A 220 6.02 -13.86 26.37
CA ASP A 220 6.36 -14.86 27.40
C ASP A 220 5.11 -15.56 27.94
N ASP A 221 3.92 -14.97 27.74
CA ASP A 221 2.65 -15.60 28.05
C ASP A 221 2.32 -16.68 27.00
N PRO A 222 2.25 -17.98 27.39
CA PRO A 222 1.94 -19.07 26.47
C PRO A 222 0.53 -18.97 25.88
N GLN A 223 -0.36 -18.14 26.40
CA GLN A 223 -1.70 -17.92 25.84
C GLN A 223 -1.67 -17.02 24.60
N VAL A 224 -0.73 -16.07 24.52
CA VAL A 224 -0.64 -15.13 23.39
C VAL A 224 -0.25 -15.85 22.10
N HIS A 225 -0.86 -15.45 20.99
CA HIS A 225 -0.57 -16.02 19.68
C HIS A 225 0.83 -15.64 19.23
N SER A 226 1.68 -16.64 18.97
CA SER A 226 2.95 -16.42 18.28
C SER A 226 2.70 -16.37 16.77
N VAL A 227 3.14 -15.29 16.12
CA VAL A 227 2.98 -15.13 14.68
C VAL A 227 4.34 -14.85 14.05
N SER A 228 4.69 -15.59 13.02
CA SER A 228 5.91 -15.36 12.25
C SER A 228 5.63 -15.28 10.77
N GLY A 229 6.49 -14.59 10.04
CA GLY A 229 6.35 -14.43 8.61
C GLY A 229 7.50 -13.67 7.97
N GLN A 230 7.30 -13.36 6.69
CA GLN A 230 8.17 -12.50 5.91
C GLN A 230 7.50 -11.15 5.69
N ALA A 231 8.28 -10.10 5.58
CA ALA A 231 7.76 -8.79 5.26
C ALA A 231 8.68 -8.00 4.33
N GLU A 232 8.07 -7.07 3.61
CA GLU A 232 8.72 -6.09 2.76
C GLU A 232 8.20 -4.70 3.12
N ALA A 233 9.09 -3.75 3.32
CA ALA A 233 8.74 -2.38 3.68
C ALA A 233 9.46 -1.36 2.80
N PHE A 234 8.81 -0.23 2.55
CA PHE A 234 9.50 1.00 2.18
C PHE A 234 9.75 1.84 3.43
N VAL A 235 11.00 2.28 3.62
CA VAL A 235 11.40 3.09 4.76
C VAL A 235 12.10 4.34 4.27
N LYS A 236 11.75 5.48 4.85
CA LYS A 236 12.43 6.75 4.57
C LYS A 236 13.72 6.84 5.37
N PHE A 237 14.84 6.95 4.67
CA PHE A 237 16.13 7.34 5.22
C PHE A 237 16.34 8.84 5.00
N ASP A 238 16.53 9.55 6.12
CA ASP A 238 16.77 10.97 6.13
C ASP A 238 18.26 11.25 5.95
N ASN A 239 18.63 11.85 4.82
CA ASN A 239 20.03 12.09 4.47
C ASN A 239 20.66 13.19 5.35
N GLU A 240 19.87 14.12 5.89
CA GLU A 240 20.36 15.20 6.76
C GLU A 240 20.75 14.66 8.14
N PHE A 241 19.89 13.82 8.72
CA PHE A 241 20.12 13.23 10.04
C PHE A 241 20.85 11.89 10.00
N SER A 242 21.12 11.36 8.80
CA SER A 242 21.70 10.02 8.59
C SER A 242 20.96 8.93 9.37
N ALA A 243 19.63 8.99 9.36
CA ALA A 243 18.79 8.14 10.20
C ALA A 243 17.52 7.69 9.47
N PHE A 244 17.11 6.46 9.74
CA PHE A 244 15.80 5.95 9.33
C PHE A 244 14.69 6.55 10.18
N ARG A 245 13.63 7.01 9.49
CA ARG A 245 12.35 7.36 10.08
C ARG A 245 11.59 6.09 10.44
N ILE A 246 10.68 6.19 11.41
CA ILE A 246 9.77 5.09 11.76
C ILE A 246 8.93 4.77 10.53
N ALA A 247 8.79 3.49 10.19
CA ALA A 247 8.00 3.04 9.06
C ALA A 247 6.52 3.26 9.32
N ASP A 248 5.79 3.71 8.31
CA ASP A 248 4.34 3.73 8.36
C ASP A 248 3.82 2.28 8.18
N PRO A 249 2.86 1.82 8.98
CA PRO A 249 2.19 0.54 8.72
C PRO A 249 1.70 0.38 7.28
N SER A 250 1.28 1.46 6.60
CA SER A 250 0.83 1.39 5.20
C SER A 250 1.93 1.08 4.20
N ASP A 251 3.19 1.33 4.57
CA ASP A 251 4.36 1.08 3.73
C ASP A 251 4.91 -0.35 3.89
N LEU A 252 4.28 -1.14 4.78
CA LEU A 252 4.66 -2.51 5.10
C LEU A 252 3.69 -3.52 4.47
N ARG A 253 4.26 -4.55 3.84
CA ARG A 253 3.53 -5.72 3.35
C ARG A 253 4.03 -6.97 4.06
N ILE A 254 3.16 -7.63 4.82
CA ILE A 254 3.48 -8.89 5.49
C ILE A 254 2.94 -10.11 4.72
N THR A 255 3.64 -11.23 4.86
CA THR A 255 3.24 -12.58 4.44
C THR A 255 3.42 -13.50 5.63
N VAL A 256 2.32 -13.85 6.28
CA VAL A 256 2.32 -14.69 7.50
C VAL A 256 2.44 -16.16 7.13
N ASP A 257 3.21 -16.92 7.91
CA ASP A 257 3.29 -18.37 7.79
C ASP A 257 2.03 -19.03 8.39
N GLN A 258 1.19 -19.60 7.54
CA GLN A 258 -0.06 -20.24 7.96
C GLN A 258 0.16 -21.47 8.85
N ALA A 259 1.31 -22.15 8.72
CA ALA A 259 1.63 -23.29 9.56
C ALA A 259 1.86 -22.87 11.02
N ALA A 260 2.38 -21.65 11.24
CA ALA A 260 2.61 -21.09 12.57
C ALA A 260 1.30 -20.72 13.28
N VAL A 261 0.26 -20.32 12.53
CA VAL A 261 -1.04 -19.93 13.09
C VAL A 261 -1.89 -21.14 13.48
N ALA A 262 -1.81 -22.25 12.72
CA ALA A 262 -2.68 -23.42 12.91
C ALA A 262 -2.33 -24.29 14.15
N ALA A 263 -1.10 -24.23 14.66
CA ALA A 263 -0.61 -25.14 15.69
C ALA A 263 -1.31 -25.02 17.06
N LYS A 264 -2.12 -23.98 17.30
CA LYS A 264 -2.89 -23.81 18.55
C LYS A 264 -4.36 -24.25 18.46
N ASN A 265 -4.94 -24.33 17.27
CA ASN A 265 -6.38 -24.64 17.12
C ASN A 265 -6.67 -26.15 17.02
N GLY A 266 -5.64 -27.01 17.10
CA GLY A 266 -5.75 -28.45 16.85
C GLY A 266 -5.72 -29.36 18.07
N ASP A 267 -5.63 -28.82 19.29
CA ASP A 267 -5.47 -29.59 20.53
C ASP A 267 -6.68 -29.51 21.50
N GLU A 268 -7.87 -29.14 21.01
CA GLU A 268 -9.16 -29.27 21.74
C GLU A 268 -10.04 -30.42 21.25
#